data_AF-A0A350PL16-F1
#
_entry.id   AF-A0A350PL16-F1
#
_cell.length_a   1.000
_cell.length_b   1.000
_cell.length_c   1.000
_cell.angle_alpha   90.00
_cell.angle_beta   90.00
_cell.angle_gamma   90.00
#
_symmetry.space_group_name_H-M   'P 1'
#
loop_
_entity.id
_entity.type
_entity.pdbx_description
1 polymer ?
#
loop_
_entity_poly.entity_id
_entity_poly.type
_entity_poly.pdbx_seq_one_letter_code
_entity_poly.pdbx_strand_id
1 'polypeptide(L)'
;MRKVAFCVPTTTNKRPWVNAEETDLWRVLLTELENHTPTDCDITLFIGYDWDCKVWKDAEQRMKCNATFTKFKIEWTAFGEEVKGKPTWIWNELAGFAISEGFEYLKILGDDIRLPRDTGWLSCFVNKLKKNQNIGWVAGYSNNDQIPTQFLIHKTHIDIFGFVYPKEIPNWGCDDALFQLYPNKWGIWLKSYPLLNVGGEPRYEIQWNENFVKSIVKRHKPKLNRFLSSK
;
A
#
# COMPACT_ATOMS: atom_id res chain seq x y z
N MET A 1 10.74 -18.89 2.92
CA MET A 1 10.05 -17.69 3.43
C MET A 1 8.99 -17.26 2.44
N ARG A 2 7.92 -16.58 2.88
CA ARG A 2 6.87 -16.10 1.97
C ARG A 2 7.30 -14.75 1.40
N LYS A 3 7.25 -14.57 0.08
CA LYS A 3 7.55 -13.28 -0.55
C LYS A 3 6.39 -12.31 -0.38
N VAL A 4 6.65 -11.12 0.15
CA VAL A 4 5.66 -10.05 0.30
C VAL A 4 6.23 -8.75 -0.26
N ALA A 5 5.51 -8.15 -1.21
CA ALA A 5 5.85 -6.85 -1.76
C ALA A 5 5.16 -5.75 -0.95
N PHE A 6 5.90 -4.73 -0.54
CA PHE A 6 5.35 -3.52 0.06
C PHE A 6 5.30 -2.45 -1.04
N CYS A 7 4.10 -2.03 -1.43
CA CYS A 7 3.90 -1.02 -2.47
C CYS A 7 3.69 0.33 -1.81
N VAL A 8 4.67 1.23 -1.94
CA VAL A 8 4.77 2.47 -1.15
C VAL A 8 4.95 3.69 -2.07
N PRO A 9 3.93 4.53 -2.29
CA PRO A 9 4.11 5.85 -2.85
C PRO A 9 4.75 6.76 -1.81
N THR A 10 5.71 7.57 -2.23
CA THR A 10 6.33 8.59 -1.41
C THR A 10 6.50 9.88 -2.21
N THR A 11 6.35 11.01 -1.53
CA THR A 11 6.62 12.33 -2.09
C THR A 11 7.03 13.26 -0.96
N THR A 12 7.92 14.21 -1.27
CA THR A 12 8.30 15.29 -0.35
C THR A 12 7.57 16.60 -0.67
N ASN A 13 6.53 16.55 -1.50
CA ASN A 13 5.71 17.71 -1.81
C ASN A 13 5.08 18.29 -0.53
N LYS A 14 4.98 19.62 -0.46
CA LYS A 14 4.48 20.37 0.72
C LYS A 14 5.22 20.06 2.03
N ARG A 15 6.48 19.59 1.95
CA ARG A 15 7.32 19.32 3.12
C ARG A 15 8.64 20.11 3.05
N PRO A 16 9.13 20.60 4.20
CA PRO A 16 10.39 21.36 4.24
C PRO A 16 11.62 20.46 4.08
N TRP A 17 11.46 19.13 4.12
CA TRP A 17 12.57 18.17 4.18
C TRP A 17 13.59 18.31 3.06
N VAL A 18 14.88 18.26 3.38
CA VAL A 18 15.95 18.45 2.38
C VAL A 18 16.74 17.18 2.08
N ASN A 19 16.62 16.14 2.90
CA ASN A 19 17.31 14.87 2.75
C ASN A 19 16.40 13.68 3.14
N ALA A 20 16.87 12.46 2.88
CA ALA A 20 16.14 11.23 3.15
C ALA A 20 15.80 11.06 4.64
N GLU A 21 16.74 11.37 5.54
CA GLU A 21 16.62 11.17 7.00
C GLU A 21 15.52 12.00 7.65
N GLU A 22 15.09 13.07 7.00
CA GLU A 22 14.00 13.93 7.48
C GLU A 22 12.62 13.41 7.09
N THR A 23 12.53 12.52 6.10
CA THR A 23 11.27 12.06 5.51
C THR A 23 10.53 11.08 6.41
N ASP A 24 9.20 11.06 6.28
CA ASP A 24 8.35 10.04 6.92
C ASP A 24 8.78 8.62 6.51
N LEU A 25 9.10 8.41 5.22
CA LEU A 25 9.60 7.13 4.72
C LEU A 25 10.77 6.61 5.54
N TRP A 26 11.79 7.44 5.76
CA TRP A 26 12.98 7.05 6.54
C TRP A 26 12.65 6.87 8.01
N ARG A 27 12.10 7.92 8.64
CA ARG A 27 11.94 8.00 10.10
C ARG A 27 10.87 7.08 10.66
N VAL A 28 9.89 6.74 9.83
CA VAL A 28 8.74 5.95 10.23
C VAL A 28 8.83 4.58 9.58
N LEU A 29 8.51 4.45 8.29
CA LEU A 29 8.29 3.13 7.69
C LEU A 29 9.57 2.28 7.65
N LEU A 30 10.66 2.82 7.10
CA LEU A 30 11.92 2.07 6.94
C LEU A 30 12.55 1.76 8.30
N THR A 31 12.58 2.73 9.22
CA THR A 31 13.11 2.55 10.58
C THR A 31 12.32 1.51 11.37
N GLU A 32 10.98 1.55 11.35
CA GLU A 32 10.15 0.55 12.05
C GLU A 32 10.30 -0.83 11.43
N LEU A 33 10.36 -0.93 10.10
CA LEU A 33 10.54 -2.20 9.42
C LEU A 33 11.92 -2.81 9.70
N GLU A 34 12.97 -2.00 9.78
CA GLU A 34 14.32 -2.46 10.13
C GLU A 34 14.40 -2.91 11.59
N ASN A 35 13.76 -2.19 12.51
CA ASN A 35 13.76 -2.55 13.93
C ASN A 35 12.90 -3.79 14.22
N HIS A 36 11.78 -3.95 13.52
CA HIS A 36 10.76 -4.96 13.78
C HIS A 36 10.45 -5.79 12.52
N THR A 37 11.48 -6.23 11.80
CA THR A 37 11.31 -6.98 10.54
C THR A 37 10.56 -8.29 10.78
N PRO A 38 9.47 -8.55 10.03
CA PRO A 38 8.81 -9.85 10.07
C PRO A 38 9.75 -11.01 9.71
N THR A 39 9.85 -12.02 10.57
CA THR A 39 10.90 -13.04 10.48
C THR A 39 10.64 -14.14 9.45
N ASP A 40 9.38 -14.38 9.07
CA ASP A 40 9.02 -15.49 8.16
C ASP A 40 8.73 -15.03 6.72
N CYS A 41 8.91 -13.74 6.45
CA CYS A 41 8.60 -13.10 5.19
C CYS A 41 9.87 -12.54 4.55
N ASP A 42 10.04 -12.82 3.27
CA ASP A 42 11.02 -12.16 2.43
C ASP A 42 10.37 -10.89 1.87
N ILE A 43 10.86 -9.74 2.29
CA ILE A 43 10.21 -8.45 2.04
C ILE A 43 10.99 -7.66 1.00
N THR A 44 10.28 -7.18 -0.02
CA THR A 44 10.78 -6.18 -0.97
C THR A 44 9.85 -4.98 -0.98
N LEU A 45 10.42 -3.79 -0.77
CA LEU A 45 9.73 -2.52 -0.87
C LEU A 45 9.86 -2.00 -2.29
N PHE A 46 8.74 -1.94 -3.00
CA PHE A 46 8.62 -1.24 -4.26
C PHE A 46 8.15 0.18 -3.94
N ILE A 47 9.05 1.15 -4.11
CA ILE A 47 8.84 2.55 -3.73
C ILE A 47 8.67 3.38 -5.00
N GLY A 48 7.52 4.04 -5.10
CA GLY A 48 7.20 4.95 -6.19
C GLY A 48 7.32 6.41 -5.77
N TYR A 49 7.97 7.24 -6.57
CA TYR A 49 8.12 8.66 -6.30
C TYR A 49 7.89 9.50 -7.57
N ASP A 50 7.45 10.75 -7.40
CA ASP A 50 7.37 11.70 -8.51
C ASP A 50 8.79 11.98 -9.03
N TRP A 51 9.01 11.96 -10.35
CA TRP A 51 10.33 12.12 -10.97
C TRP A 51 11.05 13.42 -10.55
N ASP A 52 10.31 14.47 -10.23
CA ASP A 52 10.80 15.78 -9.80
C ASP A 52 10.83 15.96 -8.27
N CYS A 53 10.53 14.90 -7.51
CA CYS A 53 10.46 14.93 -6.05
C CYS A 53 11.77 15.46 -5.46
N LYS A 54 11.68 16.55 -4.69
CA LYS A 54 12.82 17.32 -4.18
C LYS A 54 13.94 16.46 -3.60
N VAL A 55 13.61 15.51 -2.72
CA VAL A 55 14.58 14.59 -2.10
C VAL A 55 14.84 13.40 -3.01
N TRP A 56 13.78 12.72 -3.48
CA TRP A 56 13.92 11.44 -4.15
C TRP A 56 14.41 11.48 -5.58
N LYS A 57 14.49 12.64 -6.25
CA LYS A 57 15.15 12.75 -7.56
C LYS A 57 16.66 12.52 -7.47
N ASP A 58 17.25 12.82 -6.31
CA ASP A 58 18.67 12.58 -6.05
C ASP A 58 18.93 11.08 -5.77
N ALA A 59 19.80 10.49 -6.58
CA ALA A 59 20.16 9.08 -6.47
C ALA A 59 20.91 8.75 -5.17
N GLU A 60 21.70 9.69 -4.65
CA GLU A 60 22.44 9.49 -3.40
C GLU A 60 21.49 9.31 -2.22
N GLN A 61 20.40 10.10 -2.17
CA GLN A 61 19.37 9.96 -1.14
C GLN A 61 18.69 8.58 -1.17
N ARG A 62 18.43 8.05 -2.36
CA ARG A 62 17.85 6.70 -2.53
C ARG A 62 18.85 5.61 -2.15
N MET A 63 20.10 5.71 -2.61
CA MET A 63 21.16 4.77 -2.28
C MET A 63 21.46 4.76 -0.77
N LYS A 64 21.35 5.91 -0.10
CA LYS A 64 21.48 6.02 1.35
C LYS A 64 20.46 5.14 2.09
N CYS A 65 19.22 5.08 1.63
CA CYS A 65 18.22 4.16 2.17
C CYS A 65 18.66 2.70 1.99
N ASN A 66 19.03 2.31 0.77
CA ASN A 66 19.46 0.94 0.45
C ASN A 66 20.70 0.49 1.24
N ALA A 67 21.63 1.41 1.54
CA ALA A 67 22.83 1.12 2.32
C ALA A 67 22.55 1.02 3.83
N THR A 68 21.52 1.73 4.32
CA THR A 68 21.20 1.81 5.75
C THR A 68 20.26 0.70 6.19
N PHE A 69 19.23 0.43 5.41
CA PHE A 69 18.19 -0.55 5.73
C PHE A 69 18.47 -1.84 4.96
N THR A 70 18.96 -2.86 5.67
CA THR A 70 19.58 -4.04 5.05
C THR A 70 18.80 -5.33 5.29
N LYS A 71 17.78 -5.31 6.16
CA LYS A 71 16.96 -6.50 6.47
C LYS A 71 15.88 -6.80 5.43
N PHE A 72 15.71 -5.94 4.44
CA PHE A 72 14.75 -6.08 3.34
C PHE A 72 15.28 -5.39 2.08
N LYS A 73 14.76 -5.77 0.91
CA LYS A 73 15.15 -5.16 -0.37
C LYS A 73 14.35 -3.87 -0.59
N ILE A 74 14.98 -2.86 -1.21
CA ILE A 74 14.33 -1.62 -1.62
C ILE A 74 14.56 -1.39 -3.11
N GLU A 75 13.48 -1.17 -3.84
CA GLU A 75 13.46 -0.84 -5.25
C GLU A 75 12.74 0.47 -5.50
N TRP A 76 13.33 1.31 -6.34
CA TRP A 76 12.87 2.67 -6.56
C TRP A 76 12.38 2.83 -8.00
N THR A 77 11.18 3.36 -8.17
CA THR A 77 10.63 3.71 -9.49
C THR A 77 10.20 5.17 -9.51
N ALA A 78 10.76 5.93 -10.45
CA ALA A 78 10.30 7.29 -10.75
C ALA A 78 9.05 7.22 -11.63
N PHE A 79 8.07 8.07 -11.35
CA PHE A 79 6.89 8.24 -12.18
C PHE A 79 6.77 9.65 -12.74
N GLY A 80 6.21 9.77 -13.94
CA GLY A 80 6.08 11.03 -14.67
C GLY A 80 5.00 11.97 -14.11
N GLU A 81 4.87 13.14 -14.73
CA GLU A 81 3.91 14.19 -14.33
C GLU A 81 2.45 13.68 -14.36
N GLU A 82 2.13 12.69 -15.20
CA GLU A 82 0.79 12.14 -15.37
C GLU A 82 0.21 11.47 -14.12
N VAL A 83 1.06 10.99 -13.20
CA VAL A 83 0.63 10.36 -11.94
C VAL A 83 0.66 11.30 -10.74
N LYS A 84 1.17 12.53 -10.91
CA LYS A 84 1.41 13.44 -9.81
C LYS A 84 0.13 13.76 -9.05
N GLY A 85 0.17 13.65 -7.73
CA GLY A 85 -1.01 13.81 -6.87
C GLY A 85 -2.06 12.69 -6.98
N LYS A 86 -1.75 11.60 -7.69
CA LYS A 86 -2.60 10.43 -7.88
C LYS A 86 -1.94 9.17 -7.29
N PRO A 87 -1.78 9.07 -5.95
CA PRO A 87 -1.15 7.92 -5.32
C PRO A 87 -1.78 6.57 -5.69
N THR A 88 -3.06 6.52 -6.05
CA THR A 88 -3.71 5.28 -6.53
C THR A 88 -3.11 4.76 -7.81
N TRP A 89 -2.62 5.63 -8.69
CA TRP A 89 -1.93 5.23 -9.92
C TRP A 89 -0.60 4.60 -9.57
N ILE A 90 0.16 5.21 -8.66
CA ILE A 90 1.44 4.68 -8.18
C ILE A 90 1.24 3.30 -7.53
N TRP A 91 0.30 3.13 -6.59
CA TRP A 91 0.02 1.82 -5.99
C TRP A 91 -0.34 0.74 -7.03
N ASN A 92 -1.11 1.10 -8.05
CA ASN A 92 -1.48 0.17 -9.12
C ASN A 92 -0.27 -0.30 -9.93
N GLU A 93 0.62 0.62 -10.33
CA GLU A 93 1.80 0.29 -11.11
C GLU A 93 2.83 -0.52 -10.28
N LEU A 94 3.07 -0.11 -9.03
CA LEU A 94 3.96 -0.85 -8.11
C LEU A 94 3.47 -2.29 -7.87
N ALA A 95 2.16 -2.48 -7.72
CA ALA A 95 1.57 -3.82 -7.63
C ALA A 95 1.79 -4.64 -8.91
N GLY A 96 1.71 -4.01 -10.08
CA GLY A 96 2.02 -4.64 -11.37
C GLY A 96 3.47 -5.09 -11.45
N PHE A 97 4.42 -4.23 -11.07
CA PHE A 97 5.85 -4.58 -11.03
C PHE A 97 6.11 -5.75 -10.07
N ALA A 98 5.59 -5.67 -8.84
CA ALA A 98 5.72 -6.74 -7.87
C ALA A 98 5.18 -8.09 -8.40
N ILE A 99 3.99 -8.10 -9.02
CA ILE A 99 3.44 -9.33 -9.60
C ILE A 99 4.32 -9.86 -10.74
N SER A 100 4.86 -8.97 -11.58
CA SER A 100 5.75 -9.36 -12.68
C SER A 100 7.04 -10.03 -12.20
N GLU A 101 7.47 -9.72 -10.97
CA GLU A 101 8.61 -10.36 -10.30
C GLU A 101 8.22 -11.61 -9.47
N GLY A 102 6.97 -12.05 -9.57
CA GLY A 102 6.46 -13.27 -8.93
C GLY A 102 6.00 -13.09 -7.48
N PHE A 103 5.78 -11.85 -7.01
CA PHE A 103 5.15 -11.62 -5.70
C PHE A 103 3.64 -11.87 -5.78
N GLU A 104 3.12 -12.64 -4.82
CA GLU A 104 1.69 -12.95 -4.76
C GLU A 104 0.96 -12.18 -3.66
N TYR A 105 1.66 -11.73 -2.62
CA TYR A 105 1.10 -10.96 -1.52
C TYR A 105 1.61 -9.54 -1.59
N LEU A 106 0.69 -8.59 -1.60
CA LEU A 106 0.96 -7.17 -1.77
C LEU A 106 0.45 -6.42 -0.53
N LYS A 107 1.38 -5.81 0.20
CA LYS A 107 1.09 -4.90 1.30
C LYS A 107 0.98 -3.51 0.71
N ILE A 108 -0.22 -2.94 0.76
CA ILE A 108 -0.54 -1.60 0.29
C ILE A 108 -0.53 -0.67 1.50
N LEU A 109 0.34 0.34 1.46
CA LEU A 109 0.51 1.28 2.55
C LEU A 109 1.15 2.61 2.11
N GLY A 110 0.97 3.63 2.95
CA GLY A 110 1.71 4.90 2.87
C GLY A 110 3.15 4.78 3.41
N ASP A 111 3.96 5.81 3.18
CA ASP A 111 5.34 5.91 3.70
C ASP A 111 5.40 6.42 5.16
N ASP A 112 4.27 6.83 5.72
CA ASP A 112 4.08 7.45 7.03
C ASP A 112 3.43 6.48 8.04
N ILE A 113 3.58 5.17 7.82
CA ILE A 113 2.89 4.15 8.59
C ILE A 113 3.81 3.51 9.61
N ARG A 114 3.47 3.68 10.90
CA ARG A 114 4.13 2.96 11.98
C ARG A 114 3.64 1.51 11.99
N LEU A 115 4.58 0.57 11.85
CA LEU A 115 4.28 -0.86 11.79
C LEU A 115 4.13 -1.49 13.20
N PRO A 116 3.49 -2.66 13.30
CA PRO A 116 3.43 -3.41 14.56
C PRO A 116 4.83 -3.86 15.00
N ARG A 117 5.08 -3.84 16.31
CA ARG A 117 6.33 -4.37 16.90
C ARG A 117 6.41 -5.90 16.88
N ASP A 118 5.26 -6.58 16.84
CA ASP A 118 5.17 -8.04 16.78
C ASP A 118 5.61 -8.55 15.40
N THR A 119 6.80 -9.13 15.29
CA THR A 119 7.36 -9.64 14.03
C THR A 119 6.54 -10.78 13.38
N GLY A 120 5.55 -11.35 14.07
CA GLY A 120 4.61 -12.32 13.53
C GLY A 120 3.39 -11.72 12.80
N TRP A 121 3.21 -10.39 12.84
CA TRP A 121 1.99 -9.73 12.34
C TRP A 121 1.71 -10.03 10.86
N LEU A 122 2.75 -9.99 10.01
CA LEU A 122 2.59 -10.16 8.57
C LEU A 122 2.26 -11.62 8.21
N SER A 123 2.88 -12.57 8.91
CA SER A 123 2.52 -13.99 8.82
C SER A 123 1.05 -14.22 9.18
N CYS A 124 0.54 -13.55 10.22
CA CYS A 124 -0.86 -13.62 10.60
C CYS A 124 -1.78 -13.11 9.47
N PHE A 125 -1.45 -11.99 8.84
CA PHE A 125 -2.23 -11.43 7.74
C PHE A 125 -2.27 -12.39 6.54
N VAL A 126 -1.12 -12.92 6.13
CA VAL A 126 -1.03 -13.91 5.04
C VAL A 126 -1.87 -15.14 5.35
N ASN A 127 -1.80 -15.67 6.57
CA ASN A 127 -2.58 -16.84 6.96
C ASN A 127 -4.09 -16.57 6.97
N LYS A 128 -4.53 -15.36 7.29
CA LYS A 128 -5.95 -14.98 7.19
C LYS A 128 -6.42 -14.91 5.75
N LEU A 129 -5.64 -14.34 4.84
CA LEU A 129 -5.96 -14.37 3.41
C LEU A 129 -6.05 -15.81 2.89
N LYS A 130 -5.10 -16.68 3.23
CA LYS A 130 -5.14 -18.10 2.82
C LYS A 130 -6.40 -18.81 3.29
N LYS A 131 -6.78 -18.60 4.56
CA LYS A 131 -8.05 -19.13 5.10
C LYS A 131 -9.28 -18.57 4.37
N ASN A 132 -9.17 -17.37 3.84
CA ASN A 132 -10.18 -16.73 3.01
C ASN A 132 -9.95 -16.96 1.50
N GLN A 133 -9.34 -18.09 1.13
CA GLN A 133 -9.11 -18.49 -0.26
C GLN A 133 -8.38 -17.43 -1.10
N ASN A 134 -7.54 -16.62 -0.44
CA ASN A 134 -6.84 -15.47 -0.98
C ASN A 134 -7.73 -14.41 -1.64
N ILE A 135 -8.98 -14.27 -1.18
CA ILE A 135 -9.92 -13.26 -1.66
C ILE A 135 -10.08 -12.18 -0.60
N GLY A 136 -10.11 -10.92 -1.05
CA GLY A 136 -10.34 -9.78 -0.20
C GLY A 136 -9.07 -9.20 0.39
N TRP A 137 -9.19 -8.59 1.56
CA TRP A 137 -8.12 -7.85 2.21
C TRP A 137 -8.01 -8.18 3.70
N VAL A 138 -6.81 -8.01 4.26
CA VAL A 138 -6.56 -8.04 5.70
C VAL A 138 -5.92 -6.73 6.13
N ALA A 139 -6.51 -6.05 7.11
CA ALA A 139 -6.03 -4.77 7.63
C ALA A 139 -5.85 -4.81 9.15
N GLY A 140 -4.99 -3.94 9.67
CA GLY A 140 -4.90 -3.65 11.10
C GLY A 140 -5.57 -2.32 11.45
N TYR A 141 -5.35 -1.83 12.66
CA TYR A 141 -5.90 -0.54 13.09
C TYR A 141 -5.02 0.62 12.65
N SER A 142 -5.59 1.63 11.99
CA SER A 142 -4.83 2.73 11.36
C SER A 142 -5.14 4.13 11.91
N ASN A 143 -5.68 4.22 13.13
CA ASN A 143 -6.39 5.40 13.64
C ASN A 143 -7.73 5.69 12.94
N ASN A 144 -8.23 4.72 12.17
CA ASN A 144 -9.53 4.76 11.50
C ASN A 144 -10.21 3.40 11.67
N ASP A 145 -11.47 3.41 12.12
CA ASP A 145 -12.29 2.22 12.34
C ASP A 145 -13.37 2.00 11.27
N GLN A 146 -13.49 2.93 10.32
CA GLN A 146 -14.51 2.92 9.28
C GLN A 146 -14.00 2.26 7.99
N ILE A 147 -12.76 2.55 7.59
CA ILE A 147 -12.16 2.06 6.33
C ILE A 147 -10.72 1.57 6.51
N PRO A 148 -10.32 0.48 5.82
CA PRO A 148 -8.96 -0.04 5.90
C PRO A 148 -8.05 0.81 5.00
N THR A 149 -7.17 1.61 5.60
CA THR A 149 -6.23 2.45 4.84
C THR A 149 -4.89 1.74 4.56
N GLN A 150 -4.55 0.72 5.37
CA GLN A 150 -3.30 -0.04 5.26
C GLN A 150 -3.61 -1.54 5.28
N PHE A 151 -3.54 -2.23 4.14
CA PHE A 151 -4.02 -3.60 4.04
C PHE A 151 -3.09 -4.51 3.23
N LEU A 152 -3.24 -5.81 3.42
CA LEU A 152 -2.62 -6.86 2.64
C LEU A 152 -3.69 -7.45 1.71
N ILE A 153 -3.35 -7.60 0.44
CA ILE A 153 -4.11 -8.35 -0.56
C ILE A 153 -3.25 -9.46 -1.17
N HIS A 154 -3.90 -10.42 -1.82
CA HIS A 154 -3.25 -11.36 -2.71
C HIS A 154 -3.42 -10.91 -4.18
N LYS A 155 -2.58 -11.39 -5.11
CA LYS A 155 -2.69 -11.11 -6.55
C LYS A 155 -4.07 -11.43 -7.13
N THR A 156 -4.82 -12.32 -6.49
CA THR A 156 -6.23 -12.60 -6.83
C THR A 156 -7.13 -11.37 -6.79
N HIS A 157 -6.84 -10.36 -5.96
CA HIS A 157 -7.51 -9.07 -6.01
C HIS A 157 -7.31 -8.39 -7.38
N ILE A 158 -6.08 -8.42 -7.89
CA ILE A 158 -5.72 -7.90 -9.22
C ILE A 158 -6.35 -8.76 -10.31
N ASP A 159 -6.38 -10.08 -10.18
CA ASP A 159 -7.07 -10.97 -11.13
C ASP A 159 -8.57 -10.64 -11.24
N ILE A 160 -9.21 -10.27 -10.12
CA ILE A 160 -10.64 -9.91 -10.08
C ILE A 160 -10.88 -8.53 -10.70
N PHE A 161 -10.12 -7.52 -10.26
CA PHE A 161 -10.46 -6.12 -10.55
C PHE A 161 -9.62 -5.47 -11.64
N GLY A 162 -8.39 -5.95 -11.84
CA GLY A 162 -7.38 -5.36 -12.72
C GLY A 162 -6.62 -4.18 -12.09
N PHE A 163 -6.78 -3.95 -10.78
CA PHE A 163 -6.18 -2.84 -10.06
C PHE A 163 -6.11 -3.10 -8.55
N VAL A 164 -5.24 -2.39 -7.84
CA VAL A 164 -5.33 -2.22 -6.37
C VAL A 164 -6.51 -1.31 -6.04
N TYR A 165 -6.52 -0.12 -6.63
CA TYR A 165 -7.62 0.85 -6.56
C TYR A 165 -8.11 1.26 -7.95
N PRO A 166 -9.40 1.57 -8.14
CA PRO A 166 -9.89 2.11 -9.42
C PRO A 166 -9.12 3.38 -9.80
N LYS A 167 -8.51 3.43 -11.00
CA LYS A 167 -7.72 4.59 -11.47
C LYS A 167 -8.56 5.87 -11.59
N GLU A 168 -9.88 5.74 -11.67
CA GLU A 168 -10.83 6.85 -11.67
C GLU A 168 -10.84 7.65 -10.36
N ILE A 169 -10.40 7.05 -9.24
CA ILE A 169 -10.30 7.72 -7.94
C ILE A 169 -8.82 8.03 -7.70
N PRO A 170 -8.34 9.28 -7.89
CA PRO A 170 -6.92 9.59 -7.84
C PRO A 170 -6.34 9.58 -6.42
N ASN A 171 -7.14 9.94 -5.42
CA ASN A 171 -6.69 9.97 -4.02
C ASN A 171 -7.80 9.62 -3.02
N TRP A 172 -8.46 10.59 -2.39
CA TRP A 172 -9.42 10.35 -1.32
C TRP A 172 -10.62 9.57 -1.83
N GLY A 173 -11.05 8.59 -1.04
CA GLY A 173 -12.14 7.67 -1.39
C GLY A 173 -11.73 6.36 -2.03
N CYS A 174 -10.44 6.15 -2.29
CA CYS A 174 -9.97 4.87 -2.80
C CYS A 174 -10.12 3.74 -1.77
N ASP A 175 -9.88 4.04 -0.49
CA ASP A 175 -10.10 3.12 0.63
C ASP A 175 -11.58 2.80 0.85
N ASP A 176 -12.46 3.80 0.72
CA ASP A 176 -13.92 3.60 0.70
C ASP A 176 -14.33 2.67 -0.43
N ALA A 177 -13.77 2.87 -1.63
CA ALA A 177 -14.07 2.02 -2.77
C ALA A 177 -13.64 0.56 -2.49
N LEU A 178 -12.42 0.34 -2.01
CA LEU A 178 -11.93 -0.99 -1.63
C LEU A 178 -12.86 -1.65 -0.60
N PHE A 179 -13.22 -0.90 0.45
CA PHE A 179 -14.10 -1.38 1.51
C PHE A 179 -15.45 -1.82 0.95
N GLN A 180 -16.06 -1.02 0.06
CA GLN A 180 -17.39 -1.29 -0.49
C GLN A 180 -17.42 -2.32 -1.63
N LEU A 181 -16.27 -2.57 -2.29
CA LEU A 181 -16.14 -3.61 -3.32
C LEU A 181 -16.35 -5.01 -2.73
N TYR A 182 -15.89 -5.23 -1.50
CA TYR A 182 -15.99 -6.51 -0.82
C TYR A 182 -17.14 -6.56 0.18
N PRO A 183 -17.96 -7.63 0.18
CA PRO A 183 -18.81 -7.97 1.31
C PRO A 183 -17.98 -8.23 2.59
N ASN A 184 -18.58 -8.04 3.77
CA ASN A 184 -17.93 -8.21 5.08
C ASN A 184 -17.15 -9.54 5.23
N LYS A 185 -17.61 -10.63 4.61
CA LYS A 185 -16.91 -11.93 4.61
C LYS A 185 -15.46 -11.85 4.09
N TRP A 186 -15.22 -10.96 3.12
CA TRP A 186 -13.95 -10.85 2.42
C TRP A 186 -13.05 -9.73 2.97
N GLY A 187 -13.57 -8.89 3.89
CA GLY A 187 -12.78 -7.89 4.60
C GLY A 187 -12.43 -8.35 6.02
N ILE A 188 -11.15 -8.59 6.30
CA ILE A 188 -10.72 -9.06 7.62
C ILE A 188 -9.99 -7.94 8.36
N TRP A 189 -10.52 -7.55 9.52
CA TRP A 189 -9.90 -6.55 10.38
C TRP A 189 -9.26 -7.19 11.62
N LEU A 190 -7.94 -7.04 11.76
CA LEU A 190 -7.18 -7.47 12.92
C LEU A 190 -6.75 -6.25 13.73
N LYS A 191 -7.72 -5.60 14.40
CA LYS A 191 -7.52 -4.32 15.12
C LYS A 191 -6.47 -4.39 16.24
N SER A 192 -6.13 -5.58 16.71
CA SER A 192 -5.03 -5.80 17.66
C SER A 192 -3.66 -5.45 17.09
N TYR A 193 -3.50 -5.38 15.76
CA TYR A 193 -2.26 -4.97 15.10
C TYR A 193 -2.32 -3.49 14.72
N PRO A 194 -1.51 -2.62 15.33
CA PRO A 194 -1.47 -1.20 15.00
C PRO A 194 -0.63 -0.95 13.73
N LEU A 195 -1.25 -0.41 12.69
CA LEU A 195 -0.62 0.15 11.49
C LEU A 195 -0.96 1.63 11.38
N LEU A 196 -0.41 2.41 12.32
CA LEU A 196 -0.89 3.76 12.58
C LEU A 196 -0.41 4.72 11.50
N ASN A 197 -1.33 5.50 10.93
CA ASN A 197 -0.95 6.68 10.19
C ASN A 197 -0.44 7.73 11.18
N VAL A 198 0.84 8.10 11.05
CA VAL A 198 1.50 9.11 11.89
C VAL A 198 2.04 10.27 11.04
N GLY A 199 1.57 10.38 9.81
CA GLY A 199 1.88 11.47 8.92
C GLY A 199 1.22 12.78 9.35
N GLY A 200 1.47 13.81 8.54
CA GLY A 200 0.86 15.12 8.70
C GLY A 200 -0.11 15.44 7.56
N GLU A 201 -0.27 16.74 7.31
CA GLU A 201 -1.17 17.24 6.26
C GLU A 201 -0.95 16.59 4.88
N PRO A 202 -2.01 16.38 4.09
CA PRO A 202 -1.92 15.79 2.76
C PRO A 202 -0.88 16.46 1.85
N ARG A 203 -0.14 15.64 1.09
CA ARG A 203 0.94 16.09 0.19
C ARG A 203 0.49 16.35 -1.24
N TYR A 204 -0.82 16.39 -1.46
CA TYR A 204 -1.47 16.62 -2.76
C TYR A 204 -2.77 17.42 -2.55
N GLU A 205 -3.46 17.75 -3.63
CA GLU A 205 -4.80 18.34 -3.57
C GLU A 205 -5.85 17.24 -3.46
N ILE A 206 -6.74 17.36 -2.47
CA ILE A 206 -7.78 16.37 -2.21
C ILE A 206 -8.84 16.45 -3.28
N GLN A 207 -9.19 15.29 -3.85
CA GLN A 207 -10.33 15.11 -4.74
C GLN A 207 -11.25 14.07 -4.12
N TRP A 208 -12.45 14.48 -3.72
CA TRP A 208 -13.42 13.61 -3.07
C TRP A 208 -14.85 13.92 -3.53
N ASN A 209 -15.59 12.86 -3.87
CA ASN A 209 -17.01 12.93 -4.14
C ASN A 209 -17.65 11.57 -3.83
N GLU A 210 -18.48 11.51 -2.80
CA GLU A 210 -19.10 10.27 -2.32
C GLU A 210 -19.96 9.58 -3.39
N ASN A 211 -20.76 10.35 -4.14
CA ASN A 211 -21.62 9.82 -5.20
C ASN A 211 -20.81 9.23 -6.36
N PHE A 212 -19.68 9.87 -6.67
CA PHE A 212 -18.73 9.35 -7.65
C PHE A 212 -18.14 8.01 -7.19
N VAL A 213 -17.66 7.92 -5.95
CA VAL A 213 -17.13 6.68 -5.37
C VAL A 213 -18.16 5.55 -5.41
N LYS A 214 -19.40 5.81 -4.96
CA LYS A 214 -20.50 4.84 -5.05
C LYS A 214 -20.75 4.35 -6.47
N SER A 215 -20.67 5.25 -7.45
CA SER A 215 -20.86 4.91 -8.87
C SER A 215 -19.72 4.03 -9.40
N ILE A 216 -18.48 4.31 -9.02
CA ILE A 216 -17.31 3.48 -9.35
C ILE A 216 -17.43 2.09 -8.71
N VAL A 217 -17.81 2.01 -7.44
CA VAL A 217 -18.05 0.72 -6.76
C VAL A 217 -19.13 -0.08 -7.47
N LYS A 218 -20.28 0.55 -7.79
CA LYS A 218 -21.38 -0.11 -8.51
C LYS A 218 -20.93 -0.69 -9.86
N ARG A 219 -20.03 0.01 -10.57
CA ARG A 219 -19.45 -0.45 -11.85
C ARG A 219 -18.57 -1.71 -11.67
N HIS A 220 -17.73 -1.74 -10.64
CA HIS A 220 -16.72 -2.80 -10.50
C HIS A 220 -17.16 -4.00 -9.65
N LYS A 221 -18.12 -3.83 -8.74
CA LYS A 221 -18.62 -4.89 -7.85
C LYS A 221 -19.08 -6.17 -8.59
N PRO A 222 -19.72 -6.11 -9.78
CA PRO A 222 -20.06 -7.32 -10.54
C PRO A 222 -18.86 -8.20 -10.93
N LYS A 223 -17.63 -7.65 -11.00
CA LYS A 223 -16.43 -8.43 -11.28
C LYS A 223 -16.19 -9.50 -10.21
N LEU A 224 -16.39 -9.15 -8.93
CA LEU A 224 -16.27 -10.10 -7.82
C LEU A 224 -17.33 -11.21 -7.93
N ASN A 225 -18.58 -10.86 -8.22
CA ASN A 225 -19.65 -11.85 -8.35
C ASN A 225 -19.36 -12.86 -9.46
N ARG A 226 -18.91 -12.38 -10.63
CA ARG A 226 -18.52 -13.26 -11.74
C ARG A 226 -17.38 -14.21 -11.35
N PHE A 227 -16.35 -13.69 -10.66
CA PHE A 227 -15.25 -14.51 -10.18
C PHE A 227 -15.72 -15.59 -9.20
N LEU A 228 -16.57 -15.22 -8.23
CA LEU A 228 -17.11 -16.15 -7.24
C LEU A 228 -18.01 -17.22 -7.87
N SER A 229 -18.78 -16.89 -8.91
CA SER A 229 -19.60 -17.85 -9.64
C SER A 229 -18.83 -18.79 -10.57
N SER A 230 -17.57 -18.46 -10.88
CA SER A 230 -16.69 -19.29 -11.73
C SER A 230 -15.83 -20.30 -10.95
N LYS A 231 -15.89 -20.27 -9.62
CA LYS A 231 -15.22 -21.21 -8.73
C LYS A 231 -16.15 -22.35 -8.33
#